data_AF-A0ABC9TS82-F1
#
_entry.id   AF-A0ABC9TS82-F1
#
_cell.length_a   1.000
_cell.length_b   1.000
_cell.length_c   1.000
_cell.angle_alpha   90.00
_cell.angle_beta   90.00
_cell.angle_gamma   90.00
#
_symmetry.space_group_name_H-M   'P 1'
#
loop_
_entity.id
_entity.type
_entity.pdbx_description
1 polymer ?
#
loop_
_entity_poly.entity_id
_entity_poly.type
_entity_poly.pdbx_seq_one_letter_code
_entity_poly.pdbx_strand_id
1 'polypeptide(L)'
;MKNRIDFCGIIVAERCNPNGDPINGNVPRQDFNGNGIITDVCLKRKIRDRLSENGYDVFVVKQEELLDEQKSLHGKVKAEPGMVLAAKSKDRISYRKIACEKWIDVRAFGQVFAFKSSKASKEAEEEAGISECVRGPVS
;
A
#
# COMPACT_ATOMS: atom_id res chain seq x y z
N MET A 1 15.38 -9.92 -10.21
CA MET A 1 16.59 -9.06 -10.17
C MET A 1 17.75 -9.88 -9.63
N LYS A 2 18.96 -9.71 -10.17
CA LYS A 2 20.16 -10.43 -9.68
C LYS A 2 21.05 -9.57 -8.77
N ASN A 3 20.95 -8.24 -8.84
CA ASN A 3 21.85 -7.29 -8.15
C ASN A 3 21.05 -6.27 -7.33
N ARG A 4 21.67 -5.75 -6.26
CA ARG A 4 21.20 -4.55 -5.53
C ARG A 4 21.42 -3.32 -6.41
N ILE A 5 20.46 -2.40 -6.41
CA ILE A 5 20.50 -1.17 -7.21
C ILE A 5 20.40 0.00 -6.23
N ASP A 6 21.36 0.92 -6.31
CA ASP A 6 21.31 2.23 -5.66
C ASP A 6 21.01 3.29 -6.73
N PHE A 7 20.21 4.29 -6.38
CA PHE A 7 19.91 5.39 -7.28
C PHE A 7 19.81 6.72 -6.51
N CYS A 8 20.11 7.82 -7.20
CA CYS A 8 19.90 9.17 -6.72
C CYS A 8 19.03 9.92 -7.75
N GLY A 9 18.00 10.60 -7.28
CA GLY A 9 17.14 11.45 -8.10
C GLY A 9 17.19 12.88 -7.60
N ILE A 10 17.29 13.83 -8.54
CA ILE A 10 17.19 15.26 -8.23
C ILE A 10 15.76 15.69 -8.58
N ILE A 11 15.06 16.26 -7.60
CA ILE A 11 13.70 16.77 -7.76
C ILE A 11 13.73 18.26 -7.47
N VAL A 12 13.18 19.06 -8.38
CA VAL A 12 13.03 20.50 -8.22
C VAL A 12 11.55 20.82 -8.06
N ALA A 13 11.22 21.59 -7.02
CA ALA A 13 9.88 22.09 -6.76
C ALA A 13 9.93 23.61 -6.76
N GLU A 14 9.27 24.24 -7.72
CA GLU A 14 9.23 25.70 -7.86
C GLU A 14 7.82 26.22 -7.60
N ARG A 15 7.71 27.24 -6.74
CA ARG A 15 6.44 27.94 -6.41
C ARG A 15 5.29 27.00 -6.01
N CYS A 16 5.60 25.89 -5.35
CA CYS A 16 4.61 24.92 -4.90
C CYS A 16 4.97 24.36 -3.53
N ASN A 17 4.03 23.62 -2.93
CA ASN A 17 4.28 22.86 -1.71
C ASN A 17 4.50 21.37 -2.07
N PRO A 18 5.74 20.86 -2.07
CA PRO A 18 6.02 19.49 -2.49
C PRO A 18 5.60 18.44 -1.45
N ASN A 19 5.57 18.81 -0.17
CA ASN A 19 5.25 17.93 0.95
C ASN A 19 4.77 18.76 2.14
N GLY A 20 3.45 18.89 2.28
CA GLY A 20 2.84 19.67 3.35
C GLY A 20 2.92 19.00 4.73
N ASP A 21 2.96 19.83 5.77
CA ASP A 21 2.94 19.37 7.15
C ASP A 21 1.53 19.44 7.76
N PRO A 22 0.83 18.31 7.96
CA PRO A 22 -0.57 18.32 8.40
C PRO A 22 -0.73 18.85 9.83
N ILE A 23 0.33 18.84 10.65
CA ILE A 23 0.30 19.39 12.02
C ILE A 23 0.67 20.87 12.08
N ASN A 24 1.24 21.43 11.01
CA ASN A 24 1.69 22.82 10.96
C ASN A 24 1.01 23.58 9.82
N GLY A 25 -0.33 23.53 9.78
CA GLY A 25 -1.13 24.32 8.83
C GLY A 25 -0.84 24.03 7.35
N ASN A 26 -0.34 22.84 7.01
CA ASN A 26 0.02 22.43 5.65
C ASN A 26 1.10 23.30 5.00
N VAL A 27 1.98 23.96 5.78
CA VAL A 27 3.20 24.59 5.23
C VAL A 27 4.18 23.53 4.73
N PRO A 28 5.15 23.87 3.86
CA PRO A 28 6.19 22.91 3.46
C PRO A 28 6.89 22.33 4.69
N ARG A 29 7.00 21.00 4.75
CA ARG A 29 7.64 20.30 5.86
C ARG A 29 9.12 20.66 5.93
N GLN A 30 9.62 20.89 7.15
CA GLN A 30 11.01 21.20 7.43
C GLN A 30 11.60 20.26 8.50
N ASP A 31 12.93 20.11 8.51
CA ASP A 31 13.66 19.49 9.61
C ASP A 31 13.89 20.47 10.77
N PHE A 32 14.52 20.02 11.85
CA PHE A 32 14.86 20.88 13.00
C PHE A 32 15.86 21.99 12.66
N ASN A 33 16.58 21.90 11.54
CA ASN A 33 17.53 22.91 11.07
C ASN A 33 16.89 23.89 10.08
N GLY A 34 15.61 23.73 9.74
CA GLY A 34 14.89 24.57 8.77
C GLY A 34 15.03 24.14 7.31
N ASN A 35 15.65 22.99 7.02
CA ASN A 35 15.75 22.48 5.64
C ASN A 35 14.42 21.83 5.22
N GLY A 36 13.95 22.11 4.01
CA GLY A 36 12.76 21.48 3.46
C GLY A 36 12.94 19.97 3.28
N ILE A 37 11.95 19.17 3.71
CA ILE A 37 11.95 17.71 3.56
C ILE A 37 10.78 17.23 2.70
N ILE A 38 11.10 16.39 1.72
CA ILE A 38 10.13 15.49 1.08
C ILE A 38 10.30 14.10 1.71
N THR A 39 9.27 13.61 2.40
CA THR A 39 9.33 12.31 3.07
C THR A 39 9.26 11.17 2.07
N ASP A 40 9.81 10.02 2.46
CA ASP A 40 9.73 8.78 1.68
C ASP A 40 8.26 8.37 1.44
N VAL A 41 7.39 8.51 2.44
CA VAL A 41 5.95 8.23 2.31
C VAL A 41 5.30 9.14 1.26
N CYS A 42 5.70 10.42 1.20
CA CYS A 42 5.21 11.36 0.18
C CYS A 42 5.63 10.91 -1.23
N LEU A 43 6.90 10.54 -1.42
CA LEU A 43 7.39 10.03 -2.70
C LEU A 43 6.70 8.72 -3.10
N LYS A 44 6.58 7.77 -2.17
CA LYS A 44 5.89 6.49 -2.40
C LYS A 44 4.43 6.71 -2.79
N ARG A 45 3.75 7.73 -2.22
CA ARG A 45 2.38 8.09 -2.63
C ARG A 45 2.35 8.61 -4.07
N LYS A 46 3.22 9.56 -4.43
CA LYS A 46 3.31 10.08 -5.81
C LYS A 46 3.61 8.97 -6.83
N ILE A 47 4.48 8.02 -6.48
CA ILE A 47 4.78 6.86 -7.32
C ILE A 47 3.55 5.95 -7.47
N ARG A 48 2.83 5.66 -6.37
CA ARG A 48 1.58 4.88 -6.44
C ARG A 48 0.53 5.54 -7.33
N ASP A 49 0.32 6.84 -7.16
CA ASP A 49 -0.63 7.61 -7.97
C ASP A 49 -0.25 7.51 -9.45
N ARG A 50 1.03 7.69 -9.78
CA ARG A 50 1.51 7.55 -11.16
C ARG A 50 1.39 6.14 -11.72
N LEU A 51 1.60 5.11 -10.92
CA LEU A 51 1.40 3.71 -11.33
C LEU A 51 -0.09 3.43 -11.59
N SER A 52 -0.98 3.94 -10.75
CA SER A 52 -2.43 3.83 -10.93
C SER A 52 -2.88 4.52 -12.23
N GLU A 53 -2.43 5.76 -12.47
CA GLU A 53 -2.70 6.52 -13.71
C GLU A 53 -2.23 5.77 -14.98
N ASN A 54 -1.14 5.01 -14.87
CA ASN A 54 -0.62 4.20 -15.97
C ASN A 54 -1.32 2.84 -16.11
N GLY A 55 -2.39 2.57 -15.34
CA GLY A 55 -3.20 1.36 -15.42
C GLY A 55 -2.65 0.15 -14.65
N TYR A 56 -1.67 0.36 -13.74
CA TYR A 56 -1.21 -0.73 -12.87
C TYR A 56 -2.14 -0.91 -11.67
N ASP A 57 -2.34 -2.17 -11.29
CA ASP A 57 -3.05 -2.52 -10.05
C ASP A 57 -2.23 -2.10 -8.81
N VAL A 58 -2.75 -1.13 -8.07
CA VAL A 58 -2.18 -0.61 -6.81
C VAL A 58 -3.10 -0.97 -5.65
N PHE A 59 -2.53 -1.43 -4.54
CA PHE A 59 -3.30 -1.79 -3.35
C PHE A 59 -3.78 -0.54 -2.61
N VAL A 60 -2.86 0.35 -2.24
CA VAL A 60 -3.15 1.59 -1.50
C VAL A 60 -3.53 2.70 -2.48
N VAL A 61 -4.83 2.88 -2.66
CA VAL A 61 -5.44 3.87 -3.58
C VAL A 61 -6.21 4.94 -2.78
N LYS A 62 -6.62 6.03 -3.45
CA LYS A 62 -7.56 6.96 -2.82
C LYS A 62 -8.92 6.29 -2.61
N GLN A 63 -9.72 6.79 -1.68
CA GLN A 63 -11.03 6.19 -1.40
C GLN A 63 -11.97 6.31 -2.60
N GLU A 64 -11.87 7.40 -3.38
CA GLU A 64 -12.68 7.62 -4.58
C GLU A 64 -12.28 6.70 -5.75
N GLU A 65 -11.09 6.10 -5.69
CA GLU A 65 -10.57 5.14 -6.68
C GLU A 65 -10.95 3.69 -6.32
N LEU A 66 -11.59 3.46 -5.17
CA LEU A 66 -12.11 2.15 -4.81
C LEU A 66 -13.38 1.85 -5.61
N LEU A 67 -13.48 0.64 -6.15
CA LEU A 67 -14.73 0.15 -6.73
C LEU A 67 -15.83 0.16 -5.65
N ASP A 68 -17.09 0.39 -6.05
CA ASP A 68 -18.24 0.46 -5.13
C ASP A 68 -18.39 -0.81 -4.27
N GLU A 69 -17.97 -1.95 -4.81
CA GLU A 69 -17.96 -3.27 -4.16
C GLU A 69 -16.80 -3.43 -3.16
N GLN A 70 -15.75 -2.61 -3.28
CA GLN A 70 -14.50 -2.65 -2.51
C GLN A 70 -14.36 -1.42 -1.59
N LYS A 71 -15.37 -1.14 -0.77
CA LYS A 71 -15.42 0.03 0.15
C LYS A 71 -14.26 0.15 1.16
N SER A 72 -13.32 -0.80 1.16
CA SER A 72 -12.12 -0.77 2.00
C SER A 72 -10.99 -1.60 1.38
N LEU A 73 -9.75 -1.40 1.86
CA LEU A 73 -8.61 -2.26 1.54
C LEU A 73 -8.87 -3.73 1.88
N HIS A 74 -9.64 -4.00 2.94
CA HIS A 74 -10.07 -5.36 3.27
C HIS A 74 -11.04 -5.92 2.22
N GLY A 75 -11.94 -5.09 1.71
CA GLY A 75 -12.81 -5.41 0.58
C GLY A 75 -12.01 -5.79 -0.68
N LYS A 76 -10.91 -5.09 -0.98
CA LYS A 76 -10.01 -5.44 -2.09
C LYS A 76 -9.43 -6.84 -1.94
N VAL A 77 -9.04 -7.24 -0.73
CA VAL A 77 -8.54 -8.59 -0.44
C VAL A 77 -9.64 -9.63 -0.54
N LYS A 78 -10.86 -9.32 -0.08
CA LYS A 78 -12.02 -10.23 -0.17
C LYS A 78 -12.46 -10.49 -1.60
N ALA A 79 -12.29 -9.51 -2.47
CA ALA A 79 -12.57 -9.65 -3.90
C ALA A 79 -11.54 -10.51 -4.65
N GLU A 80 -10.45 -10.93 -3.99
CA GLU A 80 -9.45 -11.84 -4.55
C GLU A 80 -9.62 -13.26 -3.96
N PRO A 81 -10.28 -14.19 -4.68
CA PRO A 81 -10.63 -15.51 -4.15
C PRO A 81 -9.39 -16.32 -3.73
N GLY A 82 -8.28 -16.18 -4.46
CA GLY A 82 -7.04 -16.88 -4.14
C GLY A 82 -6.47 -16.47 -2.78
N MET A 83 -6.58 -15.19 -2.42
CA MET A 83 -6.14 -14.69 -1.12
C MET A 83 -7.08 -15.11 0.01
N VAL A 84 -8.39 -15.18 -0.25
CA VAL A 84 -9.36 -15.69 0.74
C VAL A 84 -9.10 -17.17 1.03
N LEU A 85 -8.86 -17.98 0.01
CA LEU A 85 -8.53 -19.40 0.17
C LEU A 85 -7.20 -19.61 0.92
N ALA A 86 -6.18 -18.82 0.56
CA ALA A 86 -4.89 -18.85 1.24
C ALA A 86 -5.01 -18.43 2.72
N ALA A 87 -5.88 -17.47 3.04
CA ALA A 87 -6.17 -17.08 4.42
C ALA A 87 -6.88 -18.21 5.20
N LYS A 88 -7.92 -18.85 4.60
CA LYS A 88 -8.65 -19.98 5.21
C LYS A 88 -7.73 -21.19 5.48
N SER A 89 -6.85 -21.50 4.55
CA SER A 89 -5.86 -22.59 4.68
C SER A 89 -4.61 -22.22 5.50
N LYS A 90 -4.49 -20.96 5.95
CA LYS A 90 -3.29 -20.40 6.61
C LYS A 90 -2.02 -20.52 5.77
N ASP A 91 -2.15 -20.63 4.44
CA ASP A 91 -1.02 -20.64 3.51
C ASP A 91 -0.51 -19.22 3.26
N ARG A 92 0.44 -18.84 4.10
CA ARG A 92 1.10 -17.53 4.05
C ARG A 92 1.95 -17.34 2.80
N ILE A 93 2.46 -18.41 2.19
CA ILE A 93 3.35 -18.33 1.03
C ILE A 93 2.51 -17.97 -0.19
N SER A 94 1.42 -18.71 -0.42
CA SER A 94 0.48 -18.42 -1.51
C SER A 94 -0.16 -17.05 -1.34
N TYR A 95 -0.53 -16.66 -0.11
CA TYR A 95 -1.08 -15.33 0.15
C TYR A 95 -0.14 -14.21 -0.28
N ARG A 96 1.15 -14.30 0.09
CA ARG A 96 2.17 -13.31 -0.29
C ARG A 96 2.40 -13.29 -1.80
N LYS A 97 2.45 -14.48 -2.43
CA LYS A 97 2.66 -14.61 -3.88
C LYS A 97 1.55 -13.92 -4.66
N ILE A 98 0.29 -14.22 -4.34
CA ILE A 98 -0.88 -13.63 -5.00
C ILE A 98 -0.90 -12.11 -4.79
N ALA A 99 -0.65 -11.64 -3.56
CA ALA A 99 -0.59 -10.20 -3.28
C ALA A 99 0.51 -9.47 -4.09
N CYS A 100 1.69 -10.07 -4.24
CA CYS A 100 2.81 -9.50 -4.99
C CYS A 100 2.63 -9.60 -6.52
N GLU A 101 1.87 -10.59 -6.99
CA GLU A 101 1.52 -10.72 -8.40
C GLU A 101 0.47 -9.68 -8.79
N LYS A 102 -0.54 -9.48 -7.93
CA LYS A 102 -1.65 -8.56 -8.18
C LYS A 102 -1.26 -7.09 -8.00
N TRP A 103 -0.63 -6.72 -6.89
CA TRP A 103 -0.39 -5.31 -6.57
C TRP A 103 1.09 -4.93 -6.65
N ILE A 104 1.39 -3.99 -7.54
CA ILE A 104 2.77 -3.55 -7.80
C ILE A 104 3.38 -2.84 -6.59
N ASP A 105 2.59 -2.06 -5.84
CA ASP A 105 3.06 -1.31 -4.68
C ASP A 105 3.33 -2.23 -3.48
N VAL A 106 2.53 -3.29 -3.31
CA VAL A 106 2.79 -4.36 -2.32
C VAL A 106 4.10 -5.07 -2.66
N ARG A 107 4.31 -5.40 -3.93
CA ARG A 107 5.56 -6.03 -4.39
C ARG A 107 6.78 -5.11 -4.22
N ALA A 108 6.63 -3.82 -4.48
CA ALA A 108 7.74 -2.86 -4.49
C ALA A 108 8.08 -2.29 -3.10
N PHE A 109 7.07 -1.88 -2.33
CA PHE A 109 7.23 -1.18 -1.05
C PHE A 109 6.86 -2.05 0.17
N GLY A 110 6.17 -3.16 -0.05
CA GLY A 110 5.65 -4.00 1.03
C GLY A 110 4.30 -3.51 1.57
N GLN A 111 3.64 -4.39 2.33
CA GLN A 111 2.36 -4.13 2.97
C GLN A 111 2.17 -5.06 4.18
N VAL A 112 1.59 -4.52 5.25
CA VAL A 112 1.12 -5.32 6.39
C VAL A 112 -0.36 -5.61 6.20
N PHE A 113 -0.70 -6.89 6.17
CA PHE A 113 -2.08 -7.40 6.16
C PHE A 113 -2.41 -7.90 7.56
N ALA A 114 -3.26 -7.18 8.28
CA ALA A 114 -3.67 -7.51 9.65
C ALA A 114 -5.19 -7.50 9.77
N PHE A 115 -5.83 -8.57 9.29
CA PHE A 115 -7.28 -8.74 9.33
C PHE A 115 -7.67 -9.71 10.44
N LYS A 116 -8.60 -9.27 11.30
CA LYS A 116 -9.14 -10.12 12.36
C LYS A 116 -10.12 -11.12 11.77
N SER A 117 -10.16 -12.33 12.35
CA SER A 117 -11.26 -13.26 12.09
C SER A 117 -12.54 -12.67 12.67
N SER A 118 -13.60 -12.58 11.88
CA SER A 118 -14.93 -12.27 12.41
C SER A 118 -15.64 -13.58 12.75
N LYS A 119 -15.97 -13.77 14.03
CA LYS A 119 -16.97 -14.77 14.44
C LYS A 119 -18.32 -14.05 14.43
N ALA A 120 -18.93 -13.89 13.27
CA ALA A 120 -20.31 -13.41 13.20
C ALA A 120 -21.27 -14.60 13.20
N SER A 121 -22.45 -14.41 13.80
CA SER A 121 -23.54 -15.35 14.05
C SER A 121 -23.80 -16.37 12.93
N LYS A 122 -24.31 -17.55 13.34
CA LYS A 122 -24.64 -18.82 12.64
C LYS A 122 -25.01 -18.85 11.13
N GLU A 123 -25.10 -17.73 10.44
CA GLU A 123 -25.51 -17.57 9.04
C GLU A 123 -24.47 -16.88 8.14
N ALA A 124 -23.36 -16.34 8.69
CA ALA A 124 -22.27 -15.76 7.90
C ALA A 124 -21.07 -16.73 7.80
N GLU A 125 -20.47 -16.87 6.61
CA GLU A 125 -19.25 -17.67 6.42
C GLU A 125 -18.14 -17.27 7.41
N GLU A 126 -17.45 -18.25 7.99
CA GLU A 126 -16.33 -18.01 8.90
C GLU A 126 -15.19 -17.27 8.15
N GLU A 127 -15.02 -15.98 8.47
CA GLU A 127 -13.95 -15.18 7.90
C GLU A 127 -12.63 -15.50 8.58
N ALA A 128 -11.71 -16.11 7.82
CA ALA A 128 -10.37 -16.40 8.30
C ALA A 128 -9.57 -15.11 8.51
N GLY A 129 -9.09 -14.91 9.74
CA GLY A 129 -8.15 -13.84 10.06
C GLY A 129 -6.76 -14.15 9.52
N ILE A 130 -6.03 -13.13 9.10
CA ILE A 130 -4.64 -13.24 8.67
C ILE A 130 -3.80 -12.07 9.20
N SER A 131 -2.60 -12.41 9.68
CA SER A 131 -1.56 -11.46 10.06
C SER A 131 -0.31 -11.83 9.28
N GLU A 132 -0.05 -11.12 8.20
CA GLU A 132 1.05 -11.39 7.28
C GLU A 132 1.70 -10.07 6.83
N CYS A 133 3.02 -10.07 6.74
CA CYS A 133 3.79 -8.90 6.32
C CYS A 133 4.59 -9.20 5.06
N VAL A 134 4.36 -8.42 4.01
CA VAL A 134 5.17 -8.42 2.79
C VAL A 134 6.21 -7.31 2.93
N ARG A 135 7.48 -7.63 2.70
CA ARG A 135 8.57 -6.64 2.61
C ARG A 135 8.93 -6.43 1.14
N GLY A 136 8.91 -5.17 0.69
CA GLY A 136 9.33 -4.79 -0.65
C GLY A 136 10.83 -4.54 -0.73
N PRO A 137 11.45 -4.64 -1.92
CA PRO A 137 12.86 -4.37 -2.13
C PRO A 137 13.20 -2.86 -2.16
N VAL A 138 12.20 -1.97 -2.26
CA VAL A 138 12.41 -0.51 -2.33
C VAL A 138 12.10 0.10 -0.96
N SER A 139 13.14 0.61 -0.29
CA SER A 139 13.07 1.27 1.03
C SER A 139 13.14 2.77 0.91
#